data_AF-A0A975C9J2-F1
#
_entry.id   AF-A0A975C9J2-F1
#
_cell.length_a   1.000
_cell.length_b   1.000
_cell.length_c   1.000
_cell.angle_alpha   90.00
_cell.angle_beta   90.00
_cell.angle_gamma   90.00
#
_symmetry.space_group_name_H-M   'P 1'
#
loop_
_entity.id
_entity.type
_entity.pdbx_description
1 polymer ?
#
loop_
_entity_poly.entity_id
_entity_poly.type
_entity_poly.pdbx_seq_one_letter_code
_entity_poly.pdbx_strand_id
1 'polypeptide(L)'
;MKAKWVLGIGIAIAALTSLFFVIKLNLDFAILSMMALFTMTNASRAVSFKQQGLEKESRWMRWLAIVFGLAFVVILALIVT
;
A
#
# COMPACT_ATOMS: atom_id res chain seq x y z
N MET A 1 -0.27 -19.63 7.40
CA MET A 1 0.69 -19.11 6.40
C MET A 1 1.62 -18.10 7.07
N LYS A 2 2.91 -18.00 6.71
CA LYS A 2 3.81 -16.99 7.32
C LYS A 2 3.35 -15.58 6.94
N ALA A 3 3.43 -14.62 7.87
CA ALA A 3 2.98 -13.23 7.66
C ALA A 3 3.52 -12.57 6.37
N LYS A 4 4.78 -12.91 5.99
CA LYS A 4 5.39 -12.46 4.73
C LYS A 4 4.63 -12.87 3.46
N TRP A 5 4.00 -14.04 3.47
CA TRP A 5 3.22 -14.53 2.33
C TRP A 5 1.87 -13.80 2.22
N VAL A 6 1.24 -13.51 3.36
CA VAL A 6 0.00 -12.73 3.40
C VAL A 6 0.25 -11.33 2.83
N LEU A 7 1.35 -10.68 3.23
CA LEU A 7 1.73 -9.37 2.72
C LEU A 7 2.04 -9.39 1.21
N GLY A 8 2.79 -10.40 0.75
CA GLY A 8 3.12 -10.54 -0.68
C GLY A 8 1.88 -10.76 -1.56
N ILE A 9 0.95 -11.61 -1.12
CA ILE A 9 -0.33 -11.83 -1.82
C ILE A 9 -1.16 -10.54 -1.83
N GLY A 10 -1.25 -9.83 -0.70
CA GLY A 10 -1.97 -8.56 -0.61
C GLY A 10 -1.42 -7.50 -1.58
N ILE A 11 -0.09 -7.38 -1.68
CA ILE A 11 0.58 -6.49 -2.65
C ILE A 11 0.22 -6.86 -4.09
N ALA A 12 0.29 -8.14 -4.44
CA ALA A 12 -0.03 -8.60 -5.79
C ALA A 12 -1.49 -8.32 -6.16
N ILE A 13 -2.42 -8.60 -5.24
CA ILE A 13 -3.84 -8.31 -5.44
C ILE A 13 -4.06 -6.81 -5.63
N ALA A 14 -3.55 -5.97 -4.72
CA ALA A 14 -3.75 -4.52 -4.81
C ALA A 14 -3.16 -3.93 -6.10
N ALA A 15 -2.02 -4.44 -6.58
CA ALA A 15 -1.43 -4.03 -7.86
C ALA A 15 -2.31 -4.41 -9.05
N LEU A 16 -2.80 -5.65 -9.09
CA LEU A 16 -3.69 -6.12 -10.16
C LEU A 16 -5.03 -5.37 -10.15
N THR A 17 -5.61 -5.17 -8.97
CA THR A 17 -6.87 -4.42 -8.80
C THR A 17 -6.70 -2.96 -9.23
N SER A 18 -5.59 -2.31 -8.84
CA SER A 18 -5.26 -0.97 -9.31
C SER A 18 -5.18 -0.91 -10.84
N LEU A 19 -4.44 -1.82 -11.46
CA LEU A 19 -4.30 -1.86 -12.92
C LEU A 19 -5.65 -2.08 -13.61
N PHE A 20 -6.46 -3.00 -13.10
CA PHE A 20 -7.80 -3.27 -13.61
C PHE A 20 -8.67 -2.01 -13.62
N PHE A 21 -8.70 -1.27 -12.52
CA PHE A 21 -9.51 -0.05 -12.43
C PHE A 21 -8.97 1.12 -13.27
N VAL A 22 -7.65 1.23 -13.44
CA VAL A 22 -7.04 2.17 -14.40
C VAL A 22 -7.53 1.86 -15.82
N ILE A 23 -7.49 0.59 -16.24
CA ILE A 23 -7.95 0.17 -17.57
C ILE A 23 -9.46 0.46 -17.76
N LYS A 24 -10.24 0.31 -16.69
CA LYS A 24 -11.68 0.64 -16.69
C LYS A 24 -11.98 2.14 -16.60
N LEU A 25 -10.96 2.99 -16.52
CA LEU A 25 -11.08 4.44 -16.28
C LEU A 25 -11.91 4.78 -15.02
N ASN A 26 -11.97 3.84 -14.06
CA ASN A 26 -12.59 4.07 -12.77
C ASN A 26 -11.49 4.52 -11.79
N LEU A 27 -11.21 5.82 -11.83
CA LEU A 27 -10.05 6.39 -11.16
C LEU A 27 -10.18 6.37 -9.63
N ASP A 28 -11.39 6.43 -9.08
CA ASP A 28 -11.62 6.41 -7.64
C ASP A 28 -11.14 5.10 -7.02
N PHE A 29 -11.59 3.97 -7.57
CA PHE A 29 -11.16 2.65 -7.10
C PHE A 29 -9.73 2.29 -7.52
N ALA A 30 -9.23 2.87 -8.61
CA ALA A 30 -7.81 2.76 -8.97
C ALA A 30 -6.93 3.42 -7.90
N ILE A 31 -7.25 4.66 -7.51
CA ILE A 31 -6.53 5.41 -6.48
C ILE A 31 -6.64 4.70 -5.14
N LEU A 32 -7.84 4.25 -4.75
CA LEU A 32 -8.05 3.49 -3.52
C LEU A 32 -7.13 2.25 -3.47
N SER A 33 -7.06 1.50 -4.58
CA SER A 33 -6.21 0.31 -4.69
C SER A 33 -4.71 0.67 -4.66
N MET A 34 -4.31 1.79 -5.28
CA MET A 34 -2.93 2.30 -5.20
C MET A 34 -2.55 2.71 -3.77
N MET A 35 -3.45 3.34 -3.01
CA MET A 35 -3.18 3.69 -1.60
C MET A 35 -2.94 2.43 -0.76
N ALA A 36 -3.75 1.38 -0.96
CA ALA A 36 -3.53 0.09 -0.31
C ALA A 36 -2.19 -0.54 -0.72
N LEU A 37 -1.87 -0.54 -2.03
CA LEU A 37 -0.60 -1.04 -2.57
C LEU A 37 0.61 -0.31 -1.96
N PHE A 38 0.57 1.02 -1.91
CA PHE A 38 1.65 1.82 -1.35
C PHE A 38 1.77 1.65 0.15
N THR A 39 0.67 1.51 0.87
CA THR A 39 0.70 1.18 2.30
C THR A 39 1.48 -0.12 2.55
N MET A 40 1.11 -1.20 1.85
CA MET A 40 1.73 -2.51 2.05
C MET A 40 3.19 -2.58 1.56
N THR A 41 3.48 -2.00 0.40
CA THR A 41 4.85 -2.01 -0.16
C THR A 41 5.82 -1.16 0.66
N ASN A 42 5.37 -0.01 1.19
CA ASN A 42 6.19 0.80 2.09
C ASN A 42 6.37 0.13 3.46
N ALA A 43 5.33 -0.52 4.00
CA ALA A 43 5.45 -1.31 5.23
C ALA A 43 6.45 -2.47 5.06
N SER A 44 6.41 -3.17 3.93
CA SER A 44 7.38 -4.21 3.56
C SER A 44 8.81 -3.66 3.49
N ARG A 45 8.99 -2.53 2.80
CA ARG A 45 10.29 -1.85 2.69
C ARG A 45 10.81 -1.36 4.03
N ALA A 46 9.95 -0.87 4.92
CA ALA A 46 10.36 -0.46 6.27
C ALA A 46 10.98 -1.61 7.06
N VAL A 47 10.40 -2.81 6.99
CA VAL A 47 10.95 -4.01 7.62
C VAL A 47 12.26 -4.44 6.95
N SER A 48 12.29 -4.47 5.62
CA SER A 48 13.49 -4.85 4.85
C SER A 48 14.68 -3.93 5.15
N PHE A 49 14.47 -2.62 5.15
CA PHE A 49 15.52 -1.64 5.47
C PHE A 49 16.01 -1.76 6.90
N LYS A 50 15.12 -2.01 7.87
CA LYS A 50 15.54 -2.26 9.25
C LYS A 50 16.45 -3.48 9.37
N GLN A 51 16.14 -4.56 8.65
CA GLN A 51 16.96 -5.78 8.63
C GLN A 51 18.34 -5.56 7.99
N GLN A 52 18.47 -4.55 7.13
CA GLN A 52 19.72 -4.15 6.48
C GLN A 52 20.53 -3.12 7.30
N GLY A 53 20.05 -2.69 8.47
CA GLY A 53 20.68 -1.63 9.27
C GLY A 53 20.42 -0.20 8.76
N LEU A 54 19.51 -0.03 7.78
CA LEU A 54 19.14 1.24 7.18
C LEU A 54 18.01 1.92 7.99
N GLU A 55 18.36 2.43 9.18
CA GLU A 55 17.39 2.96 10.15
C GLU A 55 16.66 4.24 9.68
N LYS A 56 17.35 5.13 8.94
CA LYS A 56 16.72 6.37 8.44
C LYS A 56 15.67 6.06 7.36
N GLU A 57 16.04 5.21 6.42
CA GLU A 57 15.22 4.76 5.30
C GLU A 57 14.04 3.91 5.81
N SER A 58 14.27 3.07 6.81
CA SER A 58 13.20 2.31 7.47
C SER A 58 12.15 3.25 8.08
N ARG A 59 12.57 4.29 8.82
CA ARG A 59 11.65 5.28 9.39
C ARG A 59 10.91 6.06 8.32
N TRP A 60 11.58 6.43 7.23
CA TRP A 60 10.96 7.10 6.10
C TRP A 60 9.87 6.24 5.44
N MET A 61 10.17 4.98 5.16
CA MET A 61 9.20 4.03 4.61
C MET A 61 8.03 3.79 5.57
N ARG A 62 8.27 3.74 6.88
CA ARG A 62 7.20 3.62 7.88
C ARG A 62 6.27 4.84 7.86
N TRP A 63 6.82 6.05 7.77
CA TRP A 63 6.02 7.26 7.65
C TRP A 63 5.18 7.27 6.37
N LEU A 64 5.77 6.90 5.23
CA LEU A 64 5.04 6.78 3.98
C LEU A 64 3.90 5.75 4.06
N ALA A 65 4.15 4.59 4.68
CA ALA A 65 3.12 3.59 4.87
C ALA A 65 1.93 4.13 5.68
N ILE A 66 2.20 4.93 6.72
CA ILE A 66 1.14 5.56 7.54
C ILE A 66 0.37 6.59 6.71
N VAL A 67 1.06 7.46 5.96
CA VAL A 67 0.42 8.49 5.12
C VAL A 67 -0.51 7.84 4.08
N PHE A 68 -0.03 6.81 3.37
CA PHE A 68 -0.85 6.10 2.39
C PHE A 68 -2.00 5.32 3.05
N GLY A 69 -1.80 4.79 4.26
CA GLY A 69 -2.86 4.13 5.02
C GLY A 69 -3.97 5.09 5.44
N LEU A 70 -3.61 6.30 5.87
CA LEU A 70 -4.58 7.35 6.17
C LEU A 70 -5.30 7.83 4.91
N ALA A 71 -4.57 8.04 3.82
CA ALA A 71 -5.15 8.39 2.53
C ALA A 71 -6.13 7.33 2.03
N PHE A 72 -5.83 6.04 2.19
CA PHE A 72 -6.75 4.95 1.88
C PHE A 72 -8.09 5.11 2.61
N VAL A 73 -8.05 5.37 3.92
CA VAL A 73 -9.28 5.55 4.73
C VAL A 73 -10.07 6.77 4.28
N VAL A 74 -9.39 7.89 3.99
CA VAL A 74 -10.03 9.12 3.50
C VAL A 74 -10.69 8.89 2.15
N ILE A 75 -9.99 8.30 1.18
CA ILE A 75 -10.55 8.02 -0.15
C ILE A 75 -11.70 7.01 -0.05
N LEU A 76 -11.58 5.99 0.79
CA LEU A 76 -12.68 5.05 1.02
C LEU A 76 -13.91 5.77 1.55
N ALA A 77 -13.75 6.67 2.53
CA ALA A 77 -14.84 7.47 3.07
C ALA A 77 -15.50 8.31 1.97
N LEU A 78 -14.72 9.00 1.14
CA LEU A 78 -15.23 9.81 0.02
C LEU A 78 -15.99 8.98 -1.03
N ILE A 79 -15.61 7.72 -1.26
CA ILE A 79 -16.31 6.83 -2.20
C ILE A 79 -17.66 6.37 -1.64
N VAL A 80 -17.77 6.18 -0.33
CA VAL A 80 -18.99 5.63 0.31
C VAL A 80 -19.98 6.70 0.79
N THR A 81 -19.60 7.98 0.77
CA THR A 81 -20.46 9.14 1.09
C THR A 81 -21.01 9.79 -0.16
#